data_AF-A0A7X7ZW87-F1
#
_entry.id   AF-A0A7X7ZW87-F1
#
_cell.length_a   1.000
_cell.length_b   1.000
_cell.length_c   1.000
_cell.angle_alpha   90.00
_cell.angle_beta   90.00
_cell.angle_gamma   90.00
#
_symmetry.space_group_name_H-M   'P 1'
#
loop_
_entity.id
_entity.type
_entity.pdbx_description
1 polymer ?
#
loop_
_entity_poly.entity_id
_entity_poly.type
_entity_poly.pdbx_seq_one_letter_code
_entity_poly.pdbx_strand_id
1 'polypeptide(L)'
;MYLLDDLASEIDRCITDNRIDDRASPELARLRKRIAVIEDRIADKLNSILRSPAFQGKLQDQVVSIRDKSYVIPVKREYRRSIEGTVVDTSSSGSTVFIEPAAVRTLKNELNLLKIEEEKEVFRLLSWLTGIAEGYKREIMINVQTMAHYDFLFARAKLANAMKAACPEINDARHISIRGGRHPLIGGSAVPLDI
;
A
#
# COMPACT_ATOMS: atom_id res chain seq x y z
N MET A 1 -18.96 10.07 21.65
CA MET A 1 -17.93 9.65 20.68
C MET A 1 -17.23 10.92 20.21
N TYR A 2 -15.90 10.93 20.19
CA TYR A 2 -15.10 12.05 19.73
C TYR A 2 -15.01 12.02 18.20
N LEU A 3 -15.17 13.15 17.53
CA LEU A 3 -15.19 13.19 16.06
C LEU A 3 -13.78 13.09 15.44
N LEU A 4 -12.77 13.66 16.09
CA LEU A 4 -11.36 13.64 15.65
C LEU A 4 -11.14 14.27 14.25
N ASP A 5 -11.95 15.28 13.90
CA ASP A 5 -11.94 15.91 12.56
C ASP A 5 -10.57 16.47 12.18
N ASP A 6 -9.83 17.04 13.14
CA ASP A 6 -8.47 17.56 12.91
C ASP A 6 -7.49 16.44 12.52
N LEU A 7 -7.53 15.30 13.23
CA LEU A 7 -6.68 14.15 12.95
C LEU A 7 -7.05 13.51 11.60
N ALA A 8 -8.35 13.35 11.34
CA ALA A 8 -8.84 12.79 10.09
C ALA A 8 -8.43 13.65 8.89
N SER A 9 -8.65 14.97 8.98
CA SER A 9 -8.27 15.92 7.93
C SER A 9 -6.77 15.91 7.67
N GLU A 10 -5.94 15.79 8.71
CA GLU A 10 -4.50 15.74 8.56
C GLU A 10 -4.01 14.43 7.91
N ILE A 11 -4.62 13.30 8.26
CA ILE A 11 -4.37 12.00 7.62
C ILE A 11 -4.78 12.06 6.15
N ASP A 12 -5.99 12.53 5.84
CA ASP A 12 -6.52 12.61 4.47
C ASP A 12 -5.71 13.57 3.59
N ARG A 13 -5.19 14.66 4.17
CA ARG A 13 -4.28 15.59 3.49
C ARG A 13 -2.95 14.94 3.12
N CYS A 14 -2.43 14.08 3.98
CA CYS A 14 -1.09 13.51 3.83
C CYS A 14 -1.09 12.15 3.13
N ILE A 15 -2.16 11.37 3.20
CA ILE A 15 -2.25 10.01 2.69
C ILE A 15 -3.37 9.92 1.65
N THR A 16 -3.03 9.52 0.44
CA THR A 16 -3.97 9.30 -0.66
C THR A 16 -3.58 8.01 -1.39
N ASP A 17 -4.56 7.16 -1.73
CA ASP A 17 -4.33 5.88 -2.41
C ASP A 17 -3.27 4.99 -1.74
N ASN A 18 -3.30 4.89 -0.41
CA ASN A 18 -2.32 4.17 0.42
C ASN A 18 -0.86 4.63 0.25
N ARG A 19 -0.65 5.89 -0.17
CA ARG A 19 0.68 6.50 -0.31
C ARG A 19 0.69 7.89 0.31
N ILE A 20 1.87 8.33 0.75
CA ILE A 20 2.03 9.74 1.15
C ILE A 20 1.91 10.60 -0.09
N ASP A 21 1.02 11.60 -0.07
CA ASP A 21 0.80 12.55 -1.17
C ASP A 21 1.99 13.50 -1.32
N ASP A 22 2.28 13.94 -2.55
CA ASP A 22 3.34 14.90 -2.84
C ASP A 22 3.19 16.19 -2.02
N ARG A 23 1.95 16.60 -1.76
CA ARG A 23 1.57 17.82 -1.04
C ARG A 23 1.74 17.70 0.47
N ALA A 24 2.01 16.50 0.99
CA ALA A 24 2.27 16.29 2.41
C ALA A 24 3.49 17.09 2.90
N SER A 25 4.48 17.31 2.02
CA SER A 25 5.67 18.09 2.32
C SER A 25 6.26 18.77 1.08
N PRO A 26 6.68 20.04 1.15
CA PRO A 26 7.41 20.70 0.06
C PRO A 26 8.70 19.96 -0.33
N GLU A 27 9.34 19.27 0.63
CA GLU A 27 10.55 18.49 0.38
C GLU A 27 10.25 17.23 -0.42
N LEU A 28 9.19 16.49 -0.06
CA LEU A 28 8.75 15.31 -0.79
C LEU A 28 8.37 15.64 -2.24
N ALA A 29 7.60 16.72 -2.45
CA ALA A 29 7.28 17.21 -3.80
C ALA A 29 8.53 17.53 -4.62
N ARG A 30 9.54 18.16 -3.99
CA ARG A 30 10.83 18.46 -4.66
C ARG A 30 11.58 17.18 -5.02
N LEU A 31 11.67 16.21 -4.12
CA LEU A 31 12.35 14.93 -4.34
C LEU A 31 11.70 14.16 -5.48
N ARG A 32 10.36 13.98 -5.45
CA ARG A 32 9.62 13.28 -6.51
C ARG A 32 9.72 13.96 -7.87
N LYS A 33 9.69 15.30 -7.90
CA LYS A 33 9.95 16.04 -9.15
C LYS A 33 11.36 15.81 -9.69
N ARG A 34 12.38 15.78 -8.83
CA ARG A 34 13.76 15.48 -9.25
C ARG A 34 13.89 14.04 -9.74
N ILE A 35 13.26 13.08 -9.06
CA ILE A 35 13.18 11.67 -9.50
C ILE A 35 12.62 11.59 -10.92
N ALA A 36 11.45 12.20 -11.17
CA ALA A 36 10.83 12.21 -12.49
C ALA A 36 11.75 12.81 -13.57
N VAL A 37 12.40 13.95 -13.28
CA VAL A 37 13.35 14.58 -14.22
C VAL A 37 14.56 13.68 -14.52
N ILE A 38 15.09 12.96 -13.53
CA ILE A 38 16.20 12.04 -13.77
C ILE A 38 15.74 10.80 -14.54
N GLU A 39 14.54 10.28 -14.26
CA GLU A 39 13.96 9.17 -15.02
C GLU A 39 13.75 9.53 -16.49
N ASP A 40 13.22 10.74 -16.78
CA ASP A 40 13.09 11.26 -18.15
C ASP A 40 14.46 11.39 -18.85
N ARG A 41 15.47 11.93 -18.14
CA ARG A 41 16.84 12.03 -18.70
C ARG A 41 17.46 10.67 -19.00
N ILE A 42 17.19 9.66 -18.17
CA ILE A 42 17.63 8.28 -18.44
C ILE A 42 16.95 7.76 -19.70
N ALA A 43 15.62 7.93 -19.80
CA ALA A 43 14.85 7.49 -20.97
C ALA A 43 15.34 8.18 -22.26
N ASP A 44 15.55 9.50 -22.23
CA ASP A 44 16.06 10.28 -23.36
C ASP A 44 17.46 9.81 -23.77
N LYS A 45 18.35 9.54 -22.80
CA LYS A 45 19.70 9.06 -23.09
C LYS A 45 19.68 7.68 -23.74
N LEU A 46 18.82 6.78 -23.26
CA LEU A 46 18.66 5.44 -23.85
C LEU A 46 18.07 5.54 -25.26
N ASN A 47 17.04 6.36 -25.47
CA ASN A 47 16.45 6.60 -26.78
C ASN A 47 17.46 7.21 -27.77
N SER A 48 18.32 8.13 -27.32
CA SER A 48 19.41 8.67 -28.13
C SER A 48 20.42 7.60 -28.55
N ILE A 49 20.76 6.66 -27.66
CA ILE A 49 21.63 5.52 -27.97
C ILE A 49 20.97 4.60 -29.00
N LEU A 50 19.68 4.28 -28.84
CA LEU A 50 18.93 3.42 -29.76
C LEU A 50 18.84 4.00 -31.18
N ARG A 51 18.68 5.33 -31.29
CA ARG A 51 18.54 6.03 -32.58
C ARG A 51 19.87 6.37 -33.25
N SER A 52 20.98 6.23 -32.55
CA SER A 52 22.29 6.62 -33.10
C SER A 52 22.72 5.65 -34.21
N PRO A 53 23.11 6.16 -35.40
CA PRO A 53 23.53 5.34 -36.53
C PRO A 53 24.67 4.37 -36.20
N ALA A 54 25.52 4.73 -35.23
CA ALA A 54 26.64 3.91 -34.77
C ALA A 54 26.22 2.62 -34.04
N PHE A 55 24.97 2.56 -33.56
CA PHE A 55 24.44 1.44 -32.79
C PHE A 55 23.33 0.67 -33.52
N GLN A 56 22.59 1.27 -34.46
CA GLN A 56 21.47 0.62 -35.16
C GLN A 56 21.79 -0.77 -35.76
N GLY A 57 22.98 -0.99 -36.33
CA GLY A 57 23.37 -2.29 -36.88
C GLY A 57 23.78 -3.35 -35.85
N LYS A 58 24.02 -2.93 -34.60
CA LYS A 58 24.57 -3.74 -33.50
C LYS A 58 23.49 -4.20 -32.51
N LEU A 59 22.34 -3.55 -32.54
CA LEU A 59 21.19 -3.86 -31.70
C LEU A 59 20.37 -5.01 -32.30
N GLN A 60 19.80 -5.82 -31.42
CA GLN A 60 18.83 -6.85 -31.84
C GLN A 60 17.45 -6.21 -32.08
N ASP A 61 17.00 -5.37 -31.15
CA ASP A 61 15.76 -4.61 -31.22
C ASP A 61 15.98 -3.16 -30.77
N GLN A 62 15.22 -2.21 -31.31
CA GLN A 62 15.31 -0.79 -30.96
C GLN A 62 14.35 -0.42 -29.82
N VAL A 63 14.30 -1.24 -28.77
CA VAL A 63 13.38 -1.06 -27.64
C VAL A 63 14.16 -1.16 -26.33
N VAL A 64 13.97 -0.17 -25.46
CA VAL A 64 14.47 -0.21 -24.08
C VAL A 64 13.66 -1.26 -23.32
N SER A 65 14.34 -2.20 -22.69
CA SER A 65 13.72 -3.21 -21.83
C SER A 65 14.11 -2.97 -20.38
N ILE A 66 13.32 -3.47 -19.43
CA ILE A 66 13.69 -3.49 -18.02
C ILE A 66 14.01 -4.94 -17.64
N ARG A 67 15.22 -5.19 -17.15
CA ARG A 67 15.65 -6.50 -16.59
C ARG A 67 16.34 -6.27 -15.26
N ASP A 68 16.00 -7.07 -14.25
CA ASP A 68 16.50 -6.91 -12.87
C ASP A 68 16.44 -5.46 -12.38
N LYS A 69 15.29 -4.81 -12.61
CA LYS A 69 15.02 -3.40 -12.26
C LYS A 69 16.00 -2.39 -12.91
N SER A 70 16.72 -2.81 -13.95
CA SER A 70 17.70 -2.01 -14.68
C SER A 70 17.23 -1.81 -16.11
N TYR A 71 17.36 -0.57 -16.61
CA TYR A 71 17.11 -0.28 -18.01
C TYR A 71 18.25 -0.83 -18.86
N VAL A 72 17.90 -1.69 -19.81
CA VAL A 72 18.84 -2.42 -20.64
C VAL A 72 18.49 -2.27 -22.12
N ILE A 73 19.52 -2.34 -22.94
CA ILE A 73 19.40 -2.33 -24.40
C ILE A 73 19.80 -3.71 -24.92
N PRO A 74 19.01 -4.32 -25.84
CA PRO A 74 19.33 -5.63 -26.41
C PRO A 74 20.38 -5.52 -27.51
N VAL A 75 21.55 -6.10 -27.29
CA VAL A 75 22.71 -6.08 -28.20
C VAL A 75 22.95 -7.48 -28.75
N LYS A 76 23.24 -7.57 -30.04
CA LYS A 76 23.67 -8.84 -30.66
C LYS A 76 24.98 -9.31 -30.02
N ARG A 77 25.09 -10.60 -29.70
CA ARG A 77 26.22 -11.14 -28.94
C ARG A 77 27.59 -10.84 -29.54
N GLU A 78 27.72 -10.87 -30.86
CA GLU A 78 28.94 -10.55 -31.60
C GLU A 78 29.40 -9.10 -31.38
N TYR A 79 28.46 -8.19 -31.10
CA TYR A 79 28.72 -6.77 -30.87
C TYR A 79 28.73 -6.41 -29.37
N ARG A 80 28.72 -7.37 -28.44
CA ARG A 80 28.68 -7.07 -26.98
C ARG A 80 29.82 -6.18 -26.49
N ARG A 81 30.99 -6.21 -27.14
CA ARG A 81 32.17 -5.39 -26.79
C ARG A 81 32.13 -3.97 -27.36
N SER A 82 31.20 -3.70 -28.26
CA SER A 82 31.10 -2.42 -28.97
C SER A 82 30.28 -1.37 -28.23
N ILE A 83 29.58 -1.77 -27.16
CA ILE A 83 28.82 -0.90 -26.28
C ILE A 83 29.46 -1.00 -24.90
N GLU A 84 29.96 0.12 -24.39
CA GLU A 84 30.48 0.18 -23.03
C GLU A 84 29.32 0.12 -22.03
N GLY A 85 29.35 -0.87 -21.14
CA GLY A 85 28.28 -1.09 -20.19
C GLY A 85 28.44 -2.39 -19.42
N THR A 86 27.49 -2.63 -18.51
CA THR A 86 27.43 -3.85 -17.71
C THR A 86 26.43 -4.81 -18.34
N VAL A 87 26.83 -6.07 -18.52
CA VAL A 87 25.90 -7.13 -18.93
C VAL A 87 25.01 -7.45 -17.73
N VAL A 88 23.70 -7.25 -17.89
CA VAL A 88 22.70 -7.54 -16.86
C VAL A 88 22.15 -8.95 -17.05
N ASP A 89 21.82 -9.31 -18.29
CA ASP A 89 21.20 -10.59 -18.60
C ASP A 89 21.51 -11.04 -20.03
N THR A 90 21.21 -12.30 -20.36
CA THR A 90 21.36 -12.88 -21.70
C THR A 90 20.10 -13.67 -22.08
N SER A 91 19.67 -13.58 -23.34
CA SER A 91 18.53 -14.37 -23.84
C SER A 91 18.75 -15.88 -23.68
N SER A 92 17.68 -16.67 -23.56
CA SER A 92 17.75 -18.14 -23.44
C SER A 92 18.48 -18.83 -24.60
N SER A 93 18.37 -18.30 -25.83
CA SER A 93 19.12 -18.77 -27.01
C SER A 93 20.60 -18.36 -27.02
N GLY A 94 21.01 -17.49 -26.09
CA GLY A 94 22.35 -16.93 -26.01
C GLY A 94 22.70 -15.93 -27.12
N SER A 95 21.78 -15.55 -28.01
CA SER A 95 22.06 -14.68 -29.16
C SER A 95 22.01 -13.18 -28.83
N THR A 96 21.24 -12.80 -27.80
CA THR A 96 21.07 -11.40 -27.38
C THR A 96 21.61 -11.19 -25.98
N VAL A 97 22.41 -10.14 -25.80
CA VAL A 97 22.98 -9.72 -24.52
C VAL A 97 22.32 -8.41 -24.12
N PHE A 98 21.75 -8.35 -22.92
CA PHE A 98 21.12 -7.15 -22.37
C PHE A 98 22.15 -6.35 -21.59
N ILE A 99 22.49 -5.17 -22.11
CA ILE A 99 23.56 -4.33 -21.57
C ILE A 99 22.93 -3.05 -21.00
N GLU A 100 23.33 -2.70 -19.77
CA GLU A 100 23.12 -1.37 -19.20
C GLU A 100 24.26 -0.45 -19.67
N PRO A 101 23.99 0.57 -20.50
CA PRO A 101 25.05 1.43 -21.02
C PRO A 101 25.74 2.24 -19.90
N ALA A 102 27.07 2.37 -19.96
CA ALA A 102 27.82 3.18 -19.00
C ALA A 102 27.34 4.65 -18.95
N ALA A 103 26.79 5.15 -20.07
CA ALA A 103 26.25 6.48 -20.21
C ALA A 103 25.05 6.80 -19.28
N VAL A 104 24.33 5.79 -18.78
CA VAL A 104 23.21 5.99 -17.83
C VAL A 104 23.57 5.68 -16.39
N ARG A 105 24.73 5.09 -16.12
CA ARG A 105 25.16 4.67 -14.78
C ARG A 105 25.19 5.83 -13.79
N THR A 106 25.70 6.99 -14.21
CA THR A 106 25.76 8.18 -13.34
C THR A 106 24.36 8.67 -12.96
N LEU A 107 23.44 8.73 -13.93
CA LEU A 107 22.05 9.13 -13.70
C LEU A 107 21.32 8.12 -12.82
N LYS A 108 21.58 6.81 -12.98
CA LYS A 108 21.01 5.77 -12.11
C LYS A 108 21.49 5.89 -10.67
N ASN A 109 22.77 6.17 -10.47
CA ASN A 109 23.30 6.41 -9.12
C ASN A 109 22.64 7.63 -8.46
N GLU A 110 22.48 8.73 -9.20
CA GLU A 110 21.75 9.90 -8.74
C GLU A 110 20.28 9.58 -8.41
N LEU A 111 19.59 8.83 -9.29
CA LEU A 111 18.23 8.36 -9.06
C LEU A 111 18.10 7.53 -7.78
N ASN A 112 19.04 6.62 -7.54
CA ASN A 112 19.05 5.78 -6.34
C ASN A 112 19.22 6.62 -5.07
N LEU A 113 20.10 7.62 -5.09
CA LEU A 113 20.28 8.52 -3.95
C LEU A 113 19.00 9.32 -3.67
N LEU A 114 18.35 9.86 -4.72
CA LEU A 114 17.09 10.57 -4.60
C LEU A 114 15.96 9.68 -4.06
N LYS A 115 15.89 8.41 -4.47
CA LYS A 115 14.92 7.45 -3.94
C LYS A 115 15.14 7.14 -2.45
N ILE A 116 16.39 7.02 -2.02
CA ILE A 116 16.72 6.85 -0.59
C ILE A 116 16.31 8.09 0.21
N GLU A 117 16.54 9.29 -0.33
CA GLU A 117 16.10 10.54 0.29
C GLU A 117 14.57 10.62 0.38
N GLU A 118 13.85 10.23 -0.68
CA GLU A 118 12.39 10.16 -0.69
C GLU A 118 11.86 9.18 0.38
N GLU A 119 12.42 7.97 0.47
CA GLU A 119 12.02 6.99 1.47
C GLU A 119 12.21 7.51 2.91
N LYS A 120 13.32 8.21 3.17
CA LYS A 120 13.57 8.84 4.48
C LYS A 120 12.53 9.92 4.79
N GLU A 121 12.18 10.74 3.81
CA GLU A 121 11.19 11.80 3.98
C GLU A 121 9.78 11.23 4.22
N VAL A 122 9.41 10.19 3.47
CA VAL A 122 8.16 9.43 3.69
C VAL A 122 8.12 8.86 5.10
N PHE A 123 9.20 8.23 5.56
CA PHE A 123 9.28 7.68 6.91
C PHE A 123 9.14 8.75 7.99
N ARG A 124 9.78 9.91 7.79
CA ARG A 124 9.68 11.06 8.70
C ARG A 124 8.24 11.55 8.82
N LEU A 125 7.54 11.69 7.69
CA LEU A 125 6.14 12.14 7.66
C LEU A 125 5.20 11.13 8.34
N LEU A 126 5.38 9.84 8.07
CA LEU A 126 4.61 8.78 8.74
C LEU A 126 4.85 8.76 10.25
N SER A 127 6.10 8.94 10.69
CA SER A 127 6.45 9.02 12.10
C SER A 127 5.78 10.23 12.77
N TRP A 128 5.76 11.37 12.09
CA TRP A 128 5.09 12.58 12.55
C TRP A 128 3.56 12.39 12.66
N LEU A 129 2.91 11.84 11.63
CA LEU A 129 1.47 11.51 11.68
C LEU A 129 1.14 10.52 12.79
N THR A 130 2.00 9.53 13.01
CA THR A 130 1.89 8.56 14.11
C THR A 130 1.93 9.28 15.46
N GLY A 131 2.83 10.25 15.64
CA GLY A 131 2.90 11.06 16.85
C GLY A 131 1.63 11.90 17.09
N ILE A 132 1.03 12.46 16.03
CA ILE A 132 -0.27 13.15 16.14
C ILE A 132 -1.35 12.17 16.58
N ALA A 133 -1.46 11.01 15.94
CA ALA A 133 -2.45 9.99 16.27
C ALA A 133 -2.28 9.48 17.71
N GLU A 134 -1.05 9.33 18.19
CA GLU A 134 -0.74 8.95 19.58
C GLU A 134 -1.25 10.01 20.57
N GLY A 135 -1.19 11.30 20.21
CA GLY A 135 -1.78 12.39 21.01
C GLY A 135 -3.28 12.22 21.26
N TYR A 136 -4.01 11.59 20.33
CA TYR A 136 -5.44 11.29 20.43
C TYR A 136 -5.74 9.88 20.97
N LYS A 137 -4.76 9.18 21.52
CA LYS A 137 -4.90 7.78 21.96
C LYS A 137 -6.08 7.56 22.89
N ARG A 138 -6.33 8.48 23.84
CA ARG A 138 -7.42 8.35 24.81
C ARG A 138 -8.78 8.41 24.12
N GLU A 139 -8.99 9.40 23.28
CA GLU A 139 -10.20 9.65 22.53
C GLU A 139 -10.50 8.50 21.56
N ILE A 140 -9.47 8.03 20.85
CA ILE A 140 -9.55 6.85 19.98
C ILE A 140 -9.99 5.62 20.77
N MET A 141 -9.37 5.36 21.93
CA MET A 141 -9.74 4.21 22.76
C MET A 141 -11.17 4.28 23.29
N ILE A 142 -11.64 5.48 23.69
CA ILE A 142 -13.04 5.67 24.10
C ILE A 142 -13.98 5.40 22.92
N ASN A 143 -13.63 5.88 21.73
CA ASN A 143 -14.42 5.61 20.52
C ASN A 143 -14.50 4.11 20.22
N VAL A 144 -13.37 3.40 20.24
CA VAL A 144 -13.32 1.94 20.01
C VAL A 144 -14.18 1.19 21.02
N GLN A 145 -14.06 1.50 22.31
CA GLN A 145 -14.88 0.89 23.37
C GLN A 145 -16.37 1.18 23.19
N THR A 146 -16.71 2.42 22.83
CA THR A 146 -18.08 2.84 22.58
C THR A 146 -18.67 2.09 21.38
N MET A 147 -17.92 2.00 20.28
CA MET A 147 -18.32 1.25 19.08
C MET A 147 -18.53 -0.23 19.40
N ALA A 148 -17.61 -0.85 20.14
CA ALA A 148 -17.75 -2.24 20.56
C ALA A 148 -19.02 -2.47 21.40
N HIS A 149 -19.34 -1.53 22.29
CA HIS A 149 -20.57 -1.61 23.08
C HIS A 149 -21.83 -1.52 22.21
N TYR A 150 -21.87 -0.59 21.25
CA TYR A 150 -22.97 -0.48 20.30
C TYR A 150 -23.10 -1.71 19.41
N ASP A 151 -21.99 -2.24 18.90
CA ASP A 151 -21.97 -3.44 18.08
C ASP A 151 -22.56 -4.64 18.86
N PHE A 152 -22.13 -4.82 20.11
CA PHE A 152 -22.68 -5.85 21.00
C PHE A 152 -24.19 -5.67 21.26
N LEU A 153 -24.63 -4.43 21.51
CA LEU A 153 -26.03 -4.12 21.75
C LEU A 153 -26.89 -4.41 20.51
N PHE A 154 -26.44 -4.00 19.32
CA PHE A 154 -27.13 -4.29 18.07
C PHE A 154 -27.11 -5.78 17.72
N ALA A 155 -26.02 -6.49 17.99
CA ALA A 155 -25.94 -7.94 17.82
C ALA A 155 -26.97 -8.65 18.71
N ARG A 156 -27.06 -8.26 19.99
CA ARG A 156 -28.08 -8.80 20.91
C ARG A 156 -29.51 -8.51 20.45
N ALA A 157 -29.78 -7.28 19.99
CA ALA A 157 -31.10 -6.92 19.49
C ALA A 157 -31.48 -7.71 18.23
N LYS A 158 -30.56 -7.84 17.28
CA LYS A 158 -30.75 -8.66 16.06
C LYS A 158 -30.99 -10.12 16.41
N LEU A 159 -30.19 -10.68 17.33
CA LEU A 159 -30.33 -12.05 17.81
C LEU A 159 -31.70 -12.25 18.49
N ALA A 160 -32.08 -11.35 19.39
CA ALA A 160 -33.37 -11.41 20.07
C ALA A 160 -34.53 -11.38 19.06
N ASN A 161 -34.47 -10.50 18.06
CA ASN A 161 -35.49 -10.44 17.01
C ASN A 161 -35.54 -11.72 16.18
N ALA A 162 -34.39 -12.25 15.77
CA ALA A 162 -34.31 -13.51 15.00
C ALA A 162 -34.87 -14.71 15.78
N MET A 163 -34.64 -14.75 17.09
CA MET A 163 -35.13 -15.80 17.99
C MET A 163 -36.56 -15.56 18.50
N LYS A 164 -37.16 -14.40 18.20
CA LYS A 164 -38.40 -13.93 18.86
C LYS A 164 -38.28 -13.98 20.39
N ALA A 165 -37.10 -13.67 20.91
CA ALA A 165 -36.81 -13.67 22.33
C ALA A 165 -37.51 -12.51 23.04
N ALA A 166 -37.78 -12.67 24.33
CA ALA A 166 -38.35 -11.65 25.18
C ALA A 166 -37.30 -11.14 26.19
N CYS A 167 -37.43 -9.88 26.61
CA CYS A 167 -36.67 -9.36 27.74
C CYS A 167 -37.25 -9.96 29.03
N PRO A 168 -36.47 -10.70 29.84
CA PRO A 168 -36.99 -11.29 31.07
C PRO A 168 -37.21 -10.20 32.14
N GLU A 169 -38.22 -10.41 32.98
CA GLU A 169 -38.37 -9.65 34.22
C GLU A 169 -37.42 -10.20 35.28
N ILE A 170 -36.64 -9.33 35.91
CA ILE A 170 -35.67 -9.71 36.94
C ILE A 170 -36.32 -9.53 38.32
N ASN A 171 -36.17 -10.53 39.19
CA ASN A 171 -36.67 -10.50 40.57
C ASN A 171 -35.59 -10.90 41.57
N ASP A 172 -35.74 -10.45 42.82
CA ASP A 172 -34.82 -10.78 43.93
C ASP A 172 -35.25 -12.02 44.74
N ALA A 173 -36.38 -12.65 44.37
CA ALA A 173 -36.98 -13.76 45.10
C ALA A 173 -36.34 -15.13 44.76
N ARG A 174 -35.23 -15.16 44.01
CA ARG A 174 -34.58 -16.37 43.50
C ARG A 174 -35.55 -17.32 42.79
N HIS A 175 -36.56 -16.75 42.14
CA HIS A 175 -37.62 -17.48 41.46
C HIS A 175 -37.43 -17.38 39.95
N ILE A 176 -37.54 -18.52 39.26
CA ILE A 176 -37.46 -18.61 37.80
C ILE A 176 -38.80 -19.13 37.30
N SER A 177 -39.39 -18.41 36.35
CA SER A 177 -40.57 -18.89 35.61
C SER A 177 -40.37 -18.59 34.13
N ILE A 178 -40.37 -19.63 33.31
CA ILE A 178 -40.21 -19.58 31.86
C ILE A 178 -41.46 -20.20 31.25
N ARG A 179 -42.14 -19.45 30.39
CA ARG A 179 -43.31 -19.96 29.64
C ARG A 179 -42.97 -20.09 28.17
N GLY A 180 -43.21 -21.25 27.59
CA GLY A 180 -42.95 -21.55 26.18
C GLY A 180 -41.47 -21.44 25.81
N GLY A 181 -40.56 -21.69 26.76
CA GLY A 181 -39.13 -21.57 26.56
C GLY A 181 -38.62 -22.55 25.50
N ARG A 182 -37.77 -22.08 24.59
CA ARG A 182 -37.18 -22.90 23.52
C ARG A 182 -35.66 -22.94 23.66
N HIS A 183 -35.06 -24.08 23.35
CA HIS A 183 -33.60 -24.20 23.37
C HIS A 183 -32.97 -23.36 22.25
N PRO A 184 -32.12 -22.38 22.57
CA PRO A 184 -31.68 -21.35 21.63
C PRO A 184 -30.86 -21.92 20.45
N LEU A 185 -30.08 -22.99 20.66
CA LEU A 185 -29.26 -23.62 19.62
C LEU A 185 -30.01 -24.66 18.77
N ILE A 186 -31.18 -25.15 19.21
CA ILE A 186 -31.99 -26.09 18.43
C ILE A 186 -32.83 -25.34 17.39
N GLY A 187 -33.10 -24.04 17.64
CA GLY A 187 -33.80 -23.17 16.70
C GLY A 187 -35.30 -23.41 16.65
N GLY A 188 -35.92 -23.15 15.49
CA GLY A 188 -37.38 -23.18 15.33
C GLY A 188 -38.06 -24.53 15.56
N SER A 189 -37.30 -25.64 15.49
CA SER A 189 -37.81 -27.00 15.74
C SER A 189 -37.83 -27.38 17.22
N ALA A 190 -37.28 -26.55 18.11
CA ALA A 190 -37.29 -26.83 19.54
C ALA A 190 -38.71 -26.88 20.08
N VAL A 191 -39.06 -27.98 20.77
CA VAL A 191 -40.33 -28.11 21.49
C VAL A 191 -40.32 -27.14 22.68
N PRO A 192 -41.33 -26.25 22.81
CA PRO A 192 -41.38 -25.30 23.91
C PRO A 192 -41.68 -26.01 25.24
N LEU A 193 -41.03 -25.57 26.31
CA LEU A 193 -41.20 -26.09 27.67
C LEU A 193 -41.54 -24.96 28.65
N ASP A 194 -42.37 -25.28 29.63
CA ASP A 194 -42.64 -24.42 30.78
C ASP A 194 -41.79 -24.88 31.97
N ILE A 195 -41.13 -23.95 32.65
CA ILE A 195 -40.27 -24.17 33.82
C ILE A 195 -40.64 -23.18 34.91
#